data_AF-A0A3B9NY30-F1
#
_entry.id   AF-A0A3B9NY30-F1
#
_cell.length_a   1.000
_cell.length_b   1.000
_cell.length_c   1.000
_cell.angle_alpha   90.00
_cell.angle_beta   90.00
_cell.angle_gamma   90.00
#
_symmetry.space_group_name_H-M   'P 1'
#
loop_
_entity.id
_entity.type
_entity.pdbx_description
1 polymer ?
#
loop_
_entity_poly.entity_id
_entity_poly.type
_entity_poly.pdbx_seq_one_letter_code
_entity_poly.pdbx_strand_id
1 'polypeptide(L)'
;MRRVIVSLLGLLLAQTVCATELFGTVEAVSGEATVIDVTGTGKRITSGVQIFAGQSIQTAADGEVHIVTKDSGLIALRPNSNFRIDRYQAKGESSDEVVFSLLKGALRSITGWIAKSNASAYRLNTPTTTIGVRGTDHETTVIDIAVDDDQPGTFDTVNEGVTVIRTAQGEIEVHPGEHAFAPREAGVAPRLLAQRPGFMKRRALRIEERIQQRKEHLFQNVQHRLKERAGEPRDAPGDRKPGIKNRREEAKKKIEQRRPRERRNP
;
A
#
# COMPACT_ATOMS: atom_id res chain seq x y z
N MET A 1 -35.29 31.93 -48.34
CA MET A 1 -35.57 31.66 -46.91
C MET A 1 -34.70 30.50 -46.44
N ARG A 2 -33.61 30.78 -45.71
CA ARG A 2 -32.68 29.77 -45.15
C ARG A 2 -33.17 29.38 -43.76
N ARG A 3 -33.53 28.12 -43.54
CA ARG A 3 -33.76 27.55 -42.20
C ARG A 3 -32.42 27.04 -41.67
N VAL A 4 -31.86 27.73 -40.68
CA VAL A 4 -30.69 27.27 -39.91
C VAL A 4 -31.22 26.34 -38.82
N ILE A 5 -30.98 25.05 -38.97
CA ILE A 5 -31.22 24.05 -37.92
C ILE A 5 -29.94 24.01 -37.07
N VAL A 6 -30.00 24.60 -35.88
CA VAL A 6 -28.96 24.47 -34.86
C VAL A 6 -29.20 23.14 -34.13
N SER A 7 -28.49 22.10 -34.54
CA SER A 7 -28.49 20.82 -33.82
C SER A 7 -27.53 20.91 -32.63
N LEU A 8 -28.12 21.09 -31.45
CA LEU A 8 -27.47 21.06 -30.14
C LEU A 8 -27.11 19.60 -29.80
N LEU A 9 -25.94 19.12 -30.26
CA LEU A 9 -25.43 17.80 -29.92
C LEU A 9 -24.76 17.88 -28.53
N GLY A 10 -25.51 17.53 -27.49
CA GLY A 10 -25.06 17.50 -26.10
C GLY A 10 -23.87 16.56 -25.92
N LEU A 11 -22.72 17.14 -25.55
CA LEU A 11 -21.51 16.42 -25.18
C LEU A 11 -21.70 15.82 -23.79
N LEU A 12 -22.12 14.56 -23.74
CA LEU A 12 -22.23 13.78 -22.51
C LEU A 12 -20.81 13.51 -21.99
N LEU A 13 -20.33 14.34 -21.07
CA LEU A 13 -19.12 14.09 -20.29
C LEU A 13 -19.38 12.83 -19.45
N ALA A 14 -18.96 11.68 -19.95
CA ALA A 14 -18.83 10.46 -19.16
C ALA A 14 -17.80 10.73 -18.06
N GLN A 15 -18.28 11.14 -16.89
CA GLN A 15 -17.44 11.23 -15.72
C GLN A 15 -17.10 9.79 -15.33
N THR A 16 -15.87 9.38 -15.64
CA THR A 16 -15.31 8.15 -15.11
C THR A 16 -15.19 8.33 -13.61
N VAL A 17 -16.20 7.91 -12.86
CA VAL A 17 -16.11 7.77 -11.41
C VAL A 17 -15.06 6.70 -11.17
N CYS A 18 -13.84 7.12 -10.82
CA CYS A 18 -12.81 6.20 -10.38
C CYS A 18 -13.28 5.61 -9.05
N ALA A 19 -13.82 4.39 -9.09
CA ALA A 19 -14.21 3.69 -7.88
C ALA A 19 -12.96 3.47 -7.03
N THR A 20 -12.99 3.96 -5.80
CA THR A 20 -11.90 3.74 -4.85
C THR A 20 -11.88 2.26 -4.43
N GLU A 21 -10.69 1.66 -4.43
CA GLU A 21 -10.51 0.25 -4.10
C GLU A 21 -10.70 0.02 -2.60
N LEU A 22 -11.49 -1.01 -2.25
CA LEU A 22 -11.68 -1.45 -0.86
C LEU A 22 -10.35 -1.96 -0.30
N PHE A 23 -9.81 -1.29 0.71
CA PHE A 23 -8.60 -1.69 1.43
C PHE A 23 -8.88 -2.83 2.41
N GLY A 24 -9.91 -2.68 3.22
CA GLY A 24 -10.22 -3.64 4.28
C GLY A 24 -11.47 -3.28 5.07
N THR A 25 -11.77 -4.12 6.04
CA THR A 25 -12.88 -3.92 6.98
C THR A 25 -12.34 -3.87 8.40
N VAL A 26 -12.84 -2.92 9.19
CA VAL A 26 -12.51 -2.79 10.60
C VAL A 26 -13.09 -3.99 11.34
N GLU A 27 -12.22 -4.85 11.85
CA GLU A 27 -12.60 -6.00 12.66
C GLU A 27 -12.93 -5.55 14.09
N ALA A 28 -12.05 -4.76 14.70
CA ALA A 28 -12.15 -4.34 16.08
C ALA A 28 -11.69 -2.90 16.25
N VAL A 29 -12.29 -2.22 17.22
CA VAL A 29 -11.91 -0.88 17.65
C VAL A 29 -12.02 -0.80 19.17
N SER A 30 -11.09 -0.10 19.80
CA SER A 30 -11.15 0.30 21.21
C SER A 30 -10.81 1.79 21.31
N GLY A 31 -11.51 2.53 22.17
CA GLY A 31 -11.33 3.98 22.30
C GLY A 31 -11.73 4.76 21.03
N GLU A 32 -11.16 5.94 20.85
CA GLU A 32 -11.53 6.84 19.75
C GLU A 32 -10.64 6.70 18.52
N ALA A 33 -11.28 6.54 17.36
CA ALA A 33 -10.62 6.58 16.06
C ALA A 33 -11.53 7.19 15.01
N THR A 34 -10.94 7.87 14.03
CA THR A 34 -11.62 8.60 12.97
C THR A 34 -11.02 8.21 11.62
N VAL A 35 -11.87 7.87 10.66
CA VAL A 35 -11.49 7.78 9.25
C VAL A 35 -11.74 9.13 8.59
N ILE A 36 -10.77 9.62 7.83
CA ILE A 36 -10.84 10.88 7.11
C ILE A 36 -10.80 10.53 5.62
N ASP A 37 -11.84 10.94 4.90
CA ASP A 37 -11.91 10.74 3.46
C ASP A 37 -11.04 11.73 2.67
N VAL A 38 -11.01 11.56 1.35
CA VAL A 38 -10.21 12.40 0.44
C VAL A 38 -10.64 13.87 0.41
N THR A 39 -11.83 14.20 0.94
CA THR A 39 -12.33 15.58 1.05
C THR A 39 -11.93 16.24 2.38
N GLY A 40 -11.33 15.47 3.30
CA GLY A 40 -11.00 15.91 4.65
C GLY A 40 -12.14 15.69 5.66
N THR A 41 -13.25 15.07 5.25
CA THR A 41 -14.38 14.81 6.16
C THR A 41 -14.09 13.62 7.05
N GLY A 42 -14.12 13.85 8.37
CA GLY A 42 -13.89 12.84 9.38
C GLY A 42 -15.18 12.13 9.82
N LYS A 43 -15.12 10.81 10.00
CA LYS A 43 -16.18 9.98 10.60
C LYS A 43 -15.59 9.04 11.65
N ARG A 44 -16.29 8.86 12.77
CA ARG A 44 -15.88 7.90 13.80
C ARG A 44 -15.84 6.49 13.22
N ILE A 45 -14.81 5.73 13.55
CA ILE A 45 -14.66 4.32 13.19
C ILE A 45 -15.42 3.44 14.19
N THR A 46 -16.19 2.51 13.67
CA THR A 46 -16.80 1.39 14.41
C THR A 46 -16.43 0.07 13.75
N SER A 47 -16.60 -1.05 14.46
CA SER A 47 -16.46 -2.37 13.85
C SER A 47 -17.40 -2.52 12.64
N GLY A 48 -16.96 -3.22 11.60
CA GLY A 48 -17.67 -3.44 10.34
C GLY A 48 -17.53 -2.33 9.31
N VAL A 49 -16.97 -1.17 9.66
CA VAL A 49 -16.74 -0.08 8.70
C VAL A 49 -15.71 -0.51 7.65
N GLN A 50 -16.03 -0.23 6.39
CA GLN A 50 -15.12 -0.42 5.26
C GLN A 50 -14.18 0.78 5.12
N ILE A 51 -12.91 0.48 4.88
CA ILE A 51 -11.84 1.45 4.64
C ILE A 51 -11.39 1.31 3.20
N PHE A 52 -11.16 2.43 2.53
CA PHE A 52 -10.87 2.50 1.10
C PHE A 52 -9.52 3.19 0.85
N ALA A 53 -8.92 2.89 -0.31
CA ALA A 53 -7.72 3.58 -0.78
C ALA A 53 -7.94 5.11 -0.86
N GLY A 54 -6.92 5.88 -0.50
CA GLY A 54 -6.95 7.34 -0.42
C GLY A 54 -7.41 7.88 0.93
N GLN A 55 -8.02 7.06 1.80
CA GLN A 55 -8.43 7.49 3.14
C GLN A 55 -7.25 7.50 4.12
N SER A 56 -7.42 8.25 5.21
CA SER A 56 -6.54 8.18 6.38
C SER A 56 -7.30 7.82 7.64
N ILE A 57 -6.60 7.25 8.62
CA ILE A 57 -7.14 6.87 9.91
C ILE A 57 -6.30 7.53 10.98
N GLN A 58 -6.98 8.17 11.93
CA GLN A 58 -6.38 8.77 13.11
C GLN A 58 -6.91 8.06 14.35
N THR A 59 -6.02 7.65 15.24
CA THR A 59 -6.36 7.09 16.55
C THR A 59 -5.99 8.09 17.64
N ALA A 60 -6.87 8.23 18.64
CA ALA A 60 -6.60 9.04 19.82
C ALA A 60 -5.62 8.33 20.78
N ALA A 61 -5.38 8.93 21.95
CA ALA A 61 -4.50 8.37 22.98
C ALA A 61 -5.04 7.06 23.58
N ASP A 62 -6.35 6.81 23.48
CA ASP A 62 -6.99 5.55 23.84
C ASP A 62 -7.40 4.72 22.62
N GLY A 63 -7.09 5.18 21.40
CA GLY A 63 -7.58 4.58 20.16
C GLY A 63 -6.73 3.40 19.67
N GLU A 64 -7.38 2.28 19.39
CA GLU A 64 -6.80 1.12 18.72
C GLU A 64 -7.77 0.64 17.63
N VAL A 65 -7.24 0.28 16.46
CA VAL A 65 -8.07 -0.20 15.32
C VAL A 65 -7.40 -1.39 14.67
N HIS A 66 -8.10 -2.51 14.56
CA HIS A 66 -7.67 -3.67 13.78
C HIS A 66 -8.47 -3.74 12.49
N ILE A 67 -7.76 -3.81 11.36
CA ILE A 67 -8.33 -3.85 10.02
C ILE A 67 -7.87 -5.14 9.38
N VAL A 68 -8.82 -5.96 8.92
CA VAL A 68 -8.53 -7.08 8.04
C VAL A 68 -8.58 -6.57 6.61
N THR A 69 -7.47 -6.67 5.90
CA THR A 69 -7.36 -6.18 4.51
C THR A 69 -7.97 -7.19 3.54
N LYS A 70 -8.35 -6.73 2.34
CA LYS A 70 -8.94 -7.58 1.31
C LYS A 70 -7.99 -8.70 0.86
N ASP A 71 -6.69 -8.49 0.99
CA ASP A 71 -5.65 -9.48 0.73
C ASP A 71 -5.36 -10.43 1.90
N SER A 72 -6.28 -10.50 2.89
CA SER A 72 -6.15 -11.31 4.10
C SER A 72 -4.94 -10.96 4.97
N GLY A 73 -4.46 -9.72 4.89
CA GLY A 73 -3.53 -9.14 5.85
C GLY A 73 -4.27 -8.54 7.05
N LEU A 74 -3.50 -8.08 8.03
CA LEU A 74 -4.00 -7.37 9.21
C LEU A 74 -3.15 -6.14 9.48
N ILE A 75 -3.81 -4.99 9.63
CA ILE A 75 -3.19 -3.77 10.15
C ILE A 75 -3.80 -3.47 11.51
N ALA A 76 -2.96 -3.40 12.53
CA ALA A 76 -3.35 -2.97 13.87
C ALA A 76 -2.75 -1.60 14.17
N LEU A 77 -3.58 -0.56 14.10
CA LEU A 77 -3.21 0.80 14.48
C LEU A 77 -3.23 0.93 16.00
N ARG A 78 -2.14 1.50 16.52
CA ARG A 78 -1.93 1.73 17.95
C ARG A 78 -2.42 3.13 18.35
N PRO A 79 -2.38 3.52 19.63
CA PRO A 79 -2.70 4.87 20.04
C PRO A 79 -1.84 5.95 19.36
N ASN A 80 -2.43 7.13 19.19
CA ASN A 80 -1.78 8.32 18.63
C ASN A 80 -1.24 8.18 17.21
N SER A 81 -1.84 7.32 16.40
CA SER A 81 -1.41 7.03 15.04
C SER A 81 -2.10 7.89 14.00
N ASN A 82 -1.36 8.22 12.94
CA ASN A 82 -1.90 8.80 11.71
C ASN A 82 -1.41 7.95 10.52
N PHE A 83 -2.33 7.18 9.96
CA PHE A 83 -2.09 6.18 8.93
C PHE A 83 -2.86 6.53 7.66
N ARG A 84 -2.22 6.43 6.49
CA ARG A 84 -2.85 6.72 5.21
C ARG A 84 -2.69 5.55 4.25
N ILE A 85 -3.77 5.17 3.58
CA ILE A 85 -3.76 4.16 2.53
C ILE A 85 -3.47 4.88 1.21
N ASP A 86 -2.22 4.84 0.76
CA ASP A 86 -1.80 5.61 -0.43
C ASP A 86 -2.33 4.97 -1.71
N ARG A 87 -2.08 3.67 -1.88
CA ARG A 87 -2.56 2.86 -3.00
C ARG A 87 -2.81 1.43 -2.55
N TYR A 88 -3.88 0.85 -3.07
CA TYR A 88 -4.22 -0.52 -2.77
C TYR A 88 -4.96 -1.15 -3.93
N GLN A 89 -4.56 -2.35 -4.32
CA GLN A 89 -5.27 -3.18 -5.29
C GLN A 89 -5.06 -4.65 -4.94
N ALA A 90 -6.17 -5.39 -4.84
CA ALA A 90 -6.18 -6.80 -4.49
C ALA A 90 -7.21 -7.55 -5.35
N LYS A 91 -6.92 -7.66 -6.66
CA LYS A 91 -7.75 -8.32 -7.67
C LYS A 91 -7.25 -9.71 -8.07
N GLY A 92 -6.05 -10.09 -7.63
CA GLY A 92 -5.38 -11.31 -8.08
C GLY A 92 -4.57 -11.10 -9.36
N GLU A 93 -4.31 -9.85 -9.75
CA GLU A 93 -3.62 -9.48 -10.97
C GLU A 93 -2.13 -9.19 -10.71
N SER A 94 -1.35 -8.97 -11.78
CA SER A 94 0.04 -8.52 -11.68
C SER A 94 0.17 -7.06 -11.18
N SER A 95 -0.93 -6.30 -11.25
CA SER A 95 -1.06 -4.91 -10.81
C SER A 95 -1.32 -4.75 -9.31
N ASP A 96 -1.57 -5.85 -8.59
CA ASP A 96 -1.87 -5.81 -7.16
C ASP A 96 -0.73 -5.14 -6.36
N GLU A 97 -1.06 -4.17 -5.53
CA GLU A 97 -0.11 -3.46 -4.69
C GLU A 97 -0.70 -3.07 -3.33
N VAL A 98 0.17 -2.91 -2.34
CA VAL A 98 -0.14 -2.44 -0.99
C VAL A 98 0.85 -1.33 -0.65
N VAL A 99 0.40 -0.08 -0.69
CA VAL A 99 1.23 1.08 -0.38
C VAL A 99 0.50 1.95 0.63
N PHE A 100 1.12 2.16 1.76
CA PHE A 100 0.57 3.01 2.80
C PHE A 100 1.65 3.80 3.53
N SER A 101 1.23 4.84 4.23
CA SER A 101 2.11 5.73 4.99
C SER A 101 1.72 5.74 6.46
N LEU A 102 2.70 5.60 7.35
CA LEU A 102 2.55 5.92 8.77
C LEU A 102 3.23 7.27 9.02
N LEU A 103 2.43 8.30 9.29
CA LEU A 103 2.92 9.67 9.45
C LEU A 103 3.41 9.94 10.88
N LYS A 104 2.75 9.33 11.88
CA LYS A 104 3.15 9.32 13.29
C LYS A 104 2.49 8.15 14.03
N GLY A 105 2.96 7.85 15.24
CA GLY A 105 2.41 6.80 16.11
C GLY A 105 2.91 5.44 15.70
N ALA A 106 2.09 4.40 15.82
CA ALA A 106 2.53 3.03 15.52
C ALA A 106 1.46 2.16 14.85
N LEU A 107 1.94 1.15 14.14
CA LEU A 107 1.14 0.06 13.62
C LEU A 107 1.88 -1.27 13.74
N ARG A 108 1.12 -2.37 13.85
CA ARG A 108 1.59 -3.71 13.52
C ARG A 108 0.97 -4.12 12.18
N SER A 109 1.79 -4.65 11.29
CA SER A 109 1.38 -5.16 9.99
C SER A 109 1.69 -6.64 9.89
N ILE A 110 0.66 -7.44 9.59
CA ILE A 110 0.79 -8.85 9.23
C ILE A 110 0.40 -8.94 7.76
N THR A 111 1.37 -9.23 6.91
CA THR A 111 1.20 -9.14 5.46
C THR A 111 0.26 -10.22 4.91
N GLY A 112 -0.63 -9.82 4.00
CA GLY A 112 -1.49 -10.71 3.24
C GLY A 112 -0.81 -11.39 2.04
N TRP A 113 -1.61 -11.98 1.16
CA TRP A 113 -1.09 -12.78 0.03
C TRP A 113 -0.38 -11.96 -1.04
N ILE A 114 -0.61 -10.63 -1.13
CA ILE A 114 0.06 -9.77 -2.11
C ILE A 114 1.57 -9.76 -1.85
N ALA A 115 1.99 -9.44 -0.62
CA ALA A 115 3.40 -9.37 -0.27
C ALA A 115 4.10 -10.73 -0.33
N LYS A 116 3.37 -11.83 -0.07
CA LYS A 116 3.88 -13.20 -0.20
C LYS A 116 4.08 -13.60 -1.67
N SER A 117 3.21 -13.12 -2.57
CA SER A 117 3.30 -13.37 -4.02
C SER A 117 4.33 -12.47 -4.70
N ASN A 118 4.40 -11.21 -4.30
CA ASN A 118 5.31 -10.20 -4.83
C ASN A 118 5.72 -9.22 -3.71
N ALA A 119 6.87 -9.49 -3.09
CA ALA A 119 7.43 -8.66 -2.02
C ALA A 119 7.59 -7.17 -2.42
N SER A 120 7.88 -6.89 -3.70
CA SER A 120 8.07 -5.52 -4.18
C SER A 120 6.78 -4.69 -4.28
N ALA A 121 5.63 -5.37 -4.24
CA ALA A 121 4.31 -4.75 -4.28
C ALA A 121 3.86 -4.19 -2.92
N TYR A 122 4.58 -4.51 -1.83
CA TYR A 122 4.31 -3.99 -0.50
C TYR A 122 5.31 -2.88 -0.13
N ARG A 123 4.80 -1.72 0.30
CA ARG A 123 5.60 -0.63 0.86
C ARG A 123 4.87 0.07 2.01
N LEU A 124 5.56 0.20 3.14
CA LEU A 124 5.21 1.11 4.22
C LEU A 124 6.14 2.32 4.17
N ASN A 125 5.60 3.50 3.92
CA ASN A 125 6.35 4.74 3.95
C ASN A 125 6.23 5.40 5.32
N THR A 126 7.32 6.03 5.75
CA THR A 126 7.36 6.91 6.92
C THR A 126 8.13 8.17 6.55
N PRO A 127 8.13 9.22 7.39
CA PRO A 127 8.91 10.43 7.10
C PRO A 127 10.41 10.17 6.91
N THR A 128 10.98 9.10 7.48
CA THR A 128 12.43 8.85 7.43
C THR A 128 12.84 7.67 6.56
N THR A 129 11.93 6.76 6.23
CA THR A 129 12.28 5.52 5.51
C THR A 129 11.10 4.90 4.76
N THR A 130 11.44 4.10 3.74
CA THR A 130 10.53 3.11 3.15
C THR A 130 10.87 1.72 3.67
N ILE A 131 9.85 1.02 4.17
CA ILE A 131 9.95 -0.35 4.66
C ILE A 131 9.32 -1.28 3.62
N GLY A 132 10.14 -2.19 3.10
CA GLY A 132 9.67 -3.36 2.34
C GLY A 132 9.63 -4.61 3.22
N VAL A 133 9.02 -5.68 2.73
CA VAL A 133 8.85 -6.93 3.49
C VAL A 133 9.17 -8.14 2.64
N ARG A 134 9.56 -9.23 3.28
CA ARG A 134 9.53 -10.58 2.72
C ARG A 134 8.64 -11.46 3.60
N GLY A 135 7.33 -11.23 3.49
CA GLY A 135 6.29 -12.01 4.15
C GLY A 135 6.31 -11.94 5.66
N THR A 136 5.82 -10.85 6.24
CA THR A 136 6.28 -10.41 7.56
C THR A 136 5.14 -10.05 8.51
N ASP A 137 5.38 -10.29 9.80
CA ASP A 137 4.68 -9.71 10.94
C ASP A 137 5.66 -8.74 11.61
N HIS A 138 5.44 -7.43 11.45
CA HIS A 138 6.32 -6.41 12.01
C HIS A 138 5.53 -5.30 12.71
N GLU A 139 6.19 -4.59 13.61
CA GLU A 139 5.67 -3.42 14.29
C GLU A 139 6.56 -2.21 14.00
N THR A 140 5.95 -1.17 13.43
CA THR A 140 6.63 0.08 13.08
C THR A 140 6.09 1.20 13.96
N THR A 141 6.98 2.02 14.52
CA THR A 141 6.66 3.21 15.30
C THR A 141 7.39 4.42 14.74
N VAL A 142 6.67 5.51 14.48
CA VAL A 142 7.21 6.80 14.06
C VAL A 142 7.08 7.78 15.23
N ILE A 143 8.23 8.25 15.70
CA ILE A 143 8.35 9.31 16.71
C ILE A 143 8.69 10.59 15.95
N ASP A 144 7.79 11.57 16.00
CA ASP A 144 7.92 12.84 15.29
C ASP A 144 8.76 13.85 16.08
N ILE A 145 8.54 13.91 17.39
CA ILE A 145 9.20 14.78 18.36
C ILE A 145 9.80 13.89 19.45
N ALA A 146 10.99 14.25 19.95
CA ALA A 146 11.66 13.49 20.99
C ALA A 146 10.77 13.40 22.24
N VAL A 147 10.65 12.20 22.81
CA VAL A 147 9.92 11.96 24.06
C VAL A 147 10.84 11.16 24.97
N ASP A 148 11.16 11.71 26.14
CA ASP A 148 12.17 11.14 27.04
C ASP A 148 13.51 10.90 26.30
N ASP A 149 14.05 9.67 26.38
CA ASP A 149 15.28 9.25 25.68
C ASP A 149 15.02 8.79 24.22
N ASP A 150 13.76 8.82 23.76
CA ASP A 150 13.38 8.27 22.47
C ASP A 150 13.59 9.32 21.35
N GLN A 151 14.56 9.05 20.48
CA GLN A 151 14.93 9.96 19.38
C GLN A 151 13.88 9.99 18.26
N PRO A 152 13.67 11.15 17.62
CA PRO A 152 12.81 11.24 16.44
C PRO A 152 13.29 10.34 15.30
N GLY A 153 12.36 9.59 14.71
CA GLY A 153 12.63 8.71 13.60
C GLY A 153 11.66 7.54 13.53
N THR A 154 12.01 6.55 12.73
CA THR A 154 11.20 5.34 12.53
C THR A 154 11.90 4.16 13.16
N PHE A 155 11.20 3.48 14.05
CA PHE A 155 11.59 2.21 14.65
C PHE A 155 10.82 1.08 13.98
N ASP A 156 11.48 -0.04 13.75
CA ASP A 156 10.86 -1.26 13.26
C ASP A 156 11.29 -2.46 14.11
N THR A 157 10.36 -3.38 14.35
CA THR A 157 10.61 -4.62 15.09
C THR A 157 9.93 -5.76 14.36
N VAL A 158 10.67 -6.84 14.12
CA VAL A 158 10.16 -7.97 13.33
C VAL A 158 9.83 -9.13 14.26
N ASN A 159 8.60 -9.63 14.16
CA ASN A 159 8.16 -10.82 14.87
C ASN A 159 8.37 -12.09 14.03
N GLU A 160 8.06 -12.02 12.72
CA GLU A 160 8.24 -13.11 11.75
C GLU A 160 8.55 -12.56 10.37
N GLY A 161 9.31 -13.29 9.54
CA GLY A 161 9.70 -12.84 8.20
C GLY A 161 10.91 -11.91 8.25
N VAL A 162 10.99 -10.97 7.29
CA VAL A 162 12.07 -9.98 7.21
C VAL A 162 11.50 -8.64 6.78
N THR A 163 11.90 -7.54 7.41
CA THR A 163 11.70 -6.19 6.85
C THR A 163 13.00 -5.69 6.25
N VAL A 164 12.85 -4.75 5.32
CA VAL A 164 13.98 -4.07 4.70
C VAL A 164 13.76 -2.58 4.79
N ILE A 165 14.57 -1.91 5.59
CA ILE A 165 14.54 -0.46 5.82
C ILE A 165 15.44 0.21 4.80
N ARG A 166 14.88 1.12 4.01
CA ARG A 166 15.61 1.87 2.97
C ARG A 166 15.56 3.36 3.27
N THR A 167 16.72 3.98 3.34
CA THR A 167 16.88 5.45 3.34
C THR A 167 17.81 5.86 2.21
N ALA A 168 18.01 7.17 2.02
CA ALA A 168 19.01 7.65 1.06
C ALA A 168 20.46 7.32 1.48
N GLN A 169 20.67 6.99 2.75
CA GLN A 169 21.99 6.74 3.35
C GLN A 169 22.33 5.24 3.40
N GLY A 170 21.39 4.36 3.10
CA GLY A 170 21.63 2.92 3.09
C GLY A 170 20.38 2.08 3.25
N GLU A 171 20.60 0.77 3.24
CA GLU A 171 19.58 -0.25 3.40
C GLU A 171 20.05 -1.26 4.45
N ILE A 172 19.13 -1.67 5.33
CA ILE A 172 19.37 -2.76 6.29
C ILE A 172 18.20 -3.74 6.25
N GLU A 173 18.53 -5.03 6.40
CA GLU A 173 17.55 -6.07 6.67
C GLU A 173 17.36 -6.20 8.18
N VAL A 174 16.14 -6.51 8.61
CA VAL A 174 15.77 -6.72 10.00
C VAL A 174 15.08 -8.07 10.10
N HIS A 175 15.64 -8.95 10.92
CA HIS A 175 15.21 -10.33 11.10
C HIS A 175 14.35 -10.51 12.35
N PRO A 176 13.68 -11.67 12.50
CA PRO A 176 12.82 -11.92 13.66
C PRO A 176 13.57 -11.75 14.98
N GLY A 177 12.98 -11.00 15.91
CA GLY A 177 13.57 -10.64 17.19
C GLY A 177 14.51 -9.44 17.14
N GLU A 178 14.83 -8.92 15.95
CA GLU A 178 15.65 -7.72 15.80
C GLU A 178 14.82 -6.44 15.79
N HIS A 179 15.51 -5.35 16.08
CA HIS A 179 14.98 -4.01 16.14
C HIS A 179 15.87 -3.09 15.34
N ALA A 180 15.28 -2.16 14.62
CA ALA A 180 16.01 -1.20 13.81
C ALA A 180 15.49 0.21 14.00
N PHE A 181 16.34 1.17 13.70
CA PHE A 181 16.06 2.59 13.78
C PHE A 181 16.59 3.32 12.56
N ALA A 182 15.70 4.05 11.89
CA ALA A 182 15.99 5.03 10.85
C ALA A 182 15.79 6.44 11.43
N PRO A 183 16.88 7.12 11.83
CA PRO A 183 16.82 8.44 12.45
C PRO A 183 16.19 9.48 11.53
N ARG A 184 15.57 10.51 12.13
CA ARG A 184 15.13 11.70 11.38
C ARG A 184 16.27 12.62 10.99
N GLU A 185 17.39 12.52 11.70
CA GLU A 185 18.61 13.29 11.41
C GLU A 185 19.11 13.01 9.99
N ALA A 186 19.29 14.07 9.21
CA ALA A 186 19.71 13.96 7.82
C ALA A 186 21.14 13.42 7.72
N GLY A 187 21.40 12.56 6.73
CA GLY A 187 22.74 12.01 6.50
C GLY A 187 23.12 10.85 7.42
N VAL A 188 22.25 10.46 8.36
CA VAL A 188 22.48 9.30 9.23
C VAL A 188 21.87 8.04 8.63
N ALA A 189 22.66 6.97 8.52
CA ALA A 189 22.21 5.67 8.03
C ALA A 189 21.30 4.94 9.05
N PRO A 190 20.36 4.09 8.58
CA PRO A 190 19.60 3.23 9.48
C PRO A 190 20.53 2.21 10.14
N ARG A 191 20.19 1.80 11.37
CA ARG A 191 20.99 0.86 12.17
C ARG A 191 20.12 -0.11 12.95
N LEU A 192 20.67 -1.29 13.25
CA LEU A 192 20.09 -2.20 14.24
C LEU A 192 20.25 -1.63 15.65
N LEU A 193 19.33 -1.98 16.53
CA LEU A 193 19.36 -1.66 17.96
C LEU A 193 19.70 -2.92 18.76
N ALA A 194 20.54 -2.77 19.77
CA ALA A 194 20.93 -3.87 20.65
C ALA A 194 19.77 -4.39 21.51
N GLN A 195 18.73 -3.58 21.74
CA GLN A 195 17.60 -3.91 22.59
C GLN A 195 16.31 -3.32 22.03
N ARG A 196 15.19 -3.94 22.38
CA ARG A 196 13.85 -3.42 22.08
C ARG A 196 13.66 -2.03 22.69
N PRO A 197 13.19 -1.02 21.94
CA PRO A 197 12.93 0.31 22.46
C PRO A 197 11.97 0.31 23.66
N GLY A 198 12.25 1.15 24.66
CA GLY A 198 11.52 1.18 25.92
C GLY A 198 10.04 1.54 25.78
N PHE A 199 9.71 2.50 24.91
CA PHE A 199 8.32 2.93 24.67
C PHE A 199 7.40 1.78 24.21
N MET A 200 7.94 0.76 23.54
CA MET A 200 7.14 -0.39 23.10
C MET A 200 6.64 -1.21 24.29
N LYS A 201 7.42 -1.29 25.37
CA LYS A 201 7.04 -1.99 26.60
C LYS A 201 6.04 -1.20 27.44
N ARG A 202 6.09 0.13 27.36
CA ARG A 202 5.22 1.03 28.14
C ARG A 202 3.81 1.14 27.55
N ARG A 203 3.60 0.71 26.29
CA ARG A 203 2.31 0.82 25.61
C ARG A 203 1.31 -0.19 26.17
N ALA A 204 0.22 0.29 26.75
CA ALA A 204 -0.92 -0.53 27.12
C ALA A 204 -1.83 -0.74 25.91
N LEU A 205 -1.81 -1.94 25.33
CA LEU A 205 -2.69 -2.34 24.23
C LEU A 205 -3.89 -3.12 24.79
N ARG A 206 -5.10 -2.68 24.47
CA ARG A 206 -6.35 -3.22 25.05
C ARG A 206 -6.97 -4.34 24.23
N ILE A 207 -6.61 -4.44 22.95
CA ILE A 207 -7.21 -5.44 22.05
C ILE A 207 -6.17 -6.32 21.35
N GLU A 208 -4.91 -6.32 21.81
CA GLU A 208 -3.80 -7.05 21.17
C GLU A 208 -4.06 -8.56 21.09
N GLU A 209 -4.69 -9.17 22.11
CA GLU A 209 -4.93 -10.62 22.10
C GLU A 209 -5.82 -11.07 20.93
N ARG A 210 -6.64 -10.17 20.38
CA ARG A 210 -7.49 -10.44 19.22
C ARG A 210 -6.67 -10.72 17.97
N ILE A 211 -5.48 -10.12 17.84
CA ILE A 211 -4.59 -10.39 16.70
C ILE A 211 -4.19 -11.86 16.69
N GLN A 212 -3.82 -12.42 17.85
CA GLN A 212 -3.37 -13.81 17.94
C GLN A 212 -4.47 -14.79 17.52
N GLN A 213 -5.72 -14.53 17.96
CA GLN A 213 -6.88 -15.32 17.56
C GLN A 213 -7.15 -15.25 16.06
N ARG A 214 -6.95 -14.06 15.47
CA ARG A 214 -7.24 -13.82 14.06
C ARG A 214 -6.14 -14.33 13.11
N LYS A 215 -4.88 -14.30 13.57
CA LYS A 215 -3.68 -14.58 12.75
C LYS A 215 -3.75 -15.95 12.07
N GLU A 216 -4.17 -16.99 12.78
CA GLU A 216 -4.26 -18.35 12.22
C GLU A 216 -5.24 -18.43 11.04
N HIS A 217 -6.44 -17.87 11.21
CA HIS A 217 -7.45 -17.85 10.15
C HIS A 217 -6.98 -17.06 8.91
N LEU A 218 -6.32 -15.91 9.12
CA LEU A 218 -5.76 -15.13 8.02
C LEU A 218 -4.64 -15.88 7.30
N PHE A 219 -3.78 -16.57 8.05
CA PHE A 219 -2.71 -17.39 7.48
C PHE A 219 -3.29 -18.48 6.57
N GLN A 220 -4.34 -19.17 7.00
CA GLN A 220 -5.02 -20.19 6.20
C GLN A 220 -5.60 -19.60 4.90
N ASN A 221 -6.24 -18.43 4.97
CA ASN A 221 -6.78 -17.74 3.79
C ASN A 221 -5.69 -17.35 2.79
N VAL A 222 -4.55 -16.85 3.31
CA VAL A 222 -3.38 -16.54 2.48
C VAL A 222 -2.88 -17.80 1.78
N GLN A 223 -2.69 -18.91 2.50
CA GLN A 223 -2.22 -20.17 1.90
C GLN A 223 -3.20 -20.70 0.85
N HIS A 224 -4.50 -20.64 1.13
CA HIS A 224 -5.54 -21.03 0.16
C HIS A 224 -5.43 -20.19 -1.11
N ARG A 225 -5.36 -18.85 -0.98
CA ARG A 225 -5.28 -17.94 -2.12
C ARG A 225 -4.02 -18.15 -2.95
N LEU A 226 -2.88 -18.43 -2.31
CA LEU A 226 -1.62 -18.72 -3.02
C LEU A 226 -1.71 -20.02 -3.83
N LYS A 227 -2.40 -21.05 -3.31
CA LYS A 227 -2.62 -22.32 -4.02
C LYS A 227 -3.53 -22.15 -5.25
N GLU A 228 -4.64 -21.42 -5.10
CA GLU A 228 -5.53 -21.11 -6.23
C GLU A 228 -4.75 -20.45 -7.38
N ARG A 229 -3.96 -19.42 -7.07
CA ARG A 229 -3.17 -18.67 -8.06
C ARG A 229 -2.05 -19.47 -8.69
N ALA A 230 -1.51 -20.48 -8.00
CA ALA A 230 -0.51 -21.36 -8.58
C ALA A 230 -1.10 -22.26 -9.68
N GLY A 231 -2.41 -22.53 -9.64
CA GLY A 231 -3.14 -23.30 -10.64
C GLY A 231 -3.71 -22.46 -11.80
N GLU A 232 -3.77 -21.13 -11.66
CA GLU A 232 -4.23 -20.23 -12.72
C GLU A 232 -3.12 -20.04 -13.79
N PRO A 233 -3.45 -20.07 -15.09
CA PRO A 233 -2.50 -19.69 -16.14
C PRO A 233 -2.00 -18.28 -15.85
N ARG A 234 -0.69 -18.14 -15.60
CA ARG A 234 -0.09 -16.80 -15.48
C ARG A 234 -0.28 -16.10 -16.81
N ASP A 235 -1.09 -15.05 -16.85
CA ASP A 235 -1.11 -14.14 -17.99
C ASP A 235 0.33 -13.71 -18.25
N ALA A 236 0.90 -14.22 -19.33
CA ALA A 236 2.28 -13.93 -19.69
C ALA A 236 2.42 -12.41 -19.82
N PRO A 237 3.52 -11.80 -19.34
CA PRO A 237 3.79 -10.41 -19.60
C PRO A 237 4.08 -10.23 -21.10
N GLY A 238 3.01 -10.05 -21.89
CA GLY A 238 3.11 -10.06 -23.36
C GLY A 238 1.84 -9.68 -24.11
N ASP A 239 0.64 -10.01 -23.61
CA ASP A 239 -0.60 -9.76 -24.37
C ASP A 239 -1.18 -8.37 -24.15
N ARG A 240 -0.40 -7.36 -24.52
CA ARG A 240 -0.97 -6.06 -24.92
C ARG A 240 -1.53 -6.21 -26.32
N LYS A 241 -2.86 -6.35 -26.40
CA LYS A 241 -3.79 -6.02 -27.50
C LYS A 241 -3.26 -6.19 -28.95
N PRO A 242 -3.87 -7.06 -29.79
CA PRO A 242 -3.55 -7.16 -31.21
C PRO A 242 -4.04 -5.90 -31.95
N GLY A 243 -3.25 -4.82 -31.92
CA GLY A 243 -3.64 -3.55 -32.55
C GLY A 243 -2.50 -2.63 -32.97
N ILE A 244 -1.24 -2.96 -32.64
CA ILE A 244 -0.08 -2.10 -32.94
C ILE A 244 0.80 -2.66 -34.06
N LYS A 245 0.82 -3.98 -34.31
CA LYS A 245 1.62 -4.55 -35.41
C LYS A 245 1.10 -4.14 -36.80
N ASN A 246 -0.21 -4.12 -37.03
CA ASN A 246 -0.77 -3.76 -38.35
C ASN A 246 -0.56 -2.29 -38.73
N ARG A 247 -0.52 -1.37 -37.74
CA ARG A 247 -0.39 0.07 -38.03
C ARG A 247 1.01 0.47 -38.49
N ARG A 248 2.06 -0.28 -38.10
CA ARG A 248 3.44 -0.05 -38.55
C ARG A 248 3.70 -0.62 -39.95
N GLU A 249 3.09 -1.73 -40.32
CA GLU A 249 3.21 -2.28 -41.68
C GLU A 249 2.39 -1.47 -42.71
N GLU A 250 1.20 -1.01 -42.34
CA GLU A 250 0.41 -0.10 -43.19
C GLU A 250 1.10 1.26 -43.38
N ALA A 251 1.76 1.78 -42.34
CA ALA A 251 2.53 3.02 -42.45
C ALA A 251 3.77 2.87 -43.36
N LYS A 252 4.47 1.72 -43.29
CA LYS A 252 5.61 1.43 -44.19
C LYS A 252 5.16 1.29 -45.64
N LYS A 253 4.05 0.59 -45.93
CA LYS A 253 3.50 0.48 -47.29
C LYS A 253 3.05 1.83 -47.86
N LYS A 254 2.50 2.73 -47.04
CA LYS A 254 2.11 4.09 -47.47
C LYS A 254 3.29 5.01 -47.81
N ILE A 255 4.46 4.80 -47.20
CA ILE A 255 5.67 5.58 -47.47
C ILE A 255 6.37 5.07 -48.74
N GLU A 256 6.40 3.75 -48.96
CA GLU A 256 6.97 3.14 -50.17
C GLU A 256 6.21 3.57 -51.45
N GLN A 257 4.87 3.69 -51.37
CA GLN A 257 4.01 4.09 -52.50
C GLN A 257 4.04 5.59 -52.82
N ARG A 258 4.65 6.43 -51.97
CA ARG A 258 4.72 7.89 -52.15
C ARG A 258 6.06 8.40 -52.68
N ARG A 259 7.02 7.52 -52.98
CA ARG A 259 8.25 7.94 -53.68
C ARG A 259 7.91 8.35 -55.12
N PRO A 260 8.17 9.60 -55.54
CA PRO A 260 8.01 10.00 -56.93
C PRO A 260 8.97 9.18 -57.79
N ARG A 261 8.48 8.61 -58.91
CA ARG A 261 9.36 8.12 -59.97
C ARG A 261 10.12 9.31 -60.51
N GLU A 262 11.40 9.44 -60.12
CA GLU A 262 12.32 10.35 -60.79
C GLU A 262 12.29 10.05 -62.28
N ARG A 263 11.92 11.08 -63.04
CA ARG A 263 11.87 11.06 -64.50
C ARG A 263 13.30 10.86 -65.00
N ARG A 264 13.58 9.65 -65.49
CA ARG A 264 14.63 9.44 -66.49
C ARG A 264 14.08 9.87 -67.85
N ASN A 265 14.75 10.84 -68.47
CA ASN A 265 15.15 10.87 -69.90
C ASN A 265 15.28 12.31 -70.41
N PRO A 266 16.01 12.54 -71.51
CA PRO A 266 17.22 11.88 -72.01
C PRO A 266 18.49 12.74 -71.80
#